data_AF-A3DAP0-F1
#
_entry.id   AF-A3DAP0-F1
#
_cell.length_a   1.000
_cell.length_b   1.000
_cell.length_c   1.000
_cell.angle_alpha   90.00
_cell.angle_beta   90.00
_cell.angle_gamma   90.00
#
_symmetry.space_group_name_H-M   'P 1'
#
loop_
_entity.id
_entity.type
_entity.pdbx_description
1 polymer ?
#
loop_
_entity_poly.entity_id
_entity_poly.type
_entity_poly.pdbx_seq_one_letter_code
_entity_poly.pdbx_strand_id
1 'polypeptide(L)'
;MMQNPLRTDYQEHYEKLVREYNQEKDRVVIEKTFEALIKFNEELSHEEKRALREGVDEESLVLFDLLSKPNLKPREIAKIKQIATALLSTLKAERLKVANWQQKESSRDAVKQQIYDFLYDERTGLPIEQYEEDEISDITDRVFLHIYRAYPELPSPIYST
;
A
#
# COMPACT_ATOMS: atom_id res chain seq x y z
N MET A 1 -7.93 20.76 -33.86
CA MET A 1 -8.02 19.92 -32.64
C MET A 1 -7.53 18.53 -33.03
N MET A 2 -6.33 18.11 -32.62
CA MET A 2 -5.82 16.77 -32.93
C MET A 2 -6.12 15.86 -31.74
N GLN A 3 -7.03 14.90 -31.96
CA GLN A 3 -7.47 13.94 -30.95
C GLN A 3 -6.30 13.06 -30.49
N ASN A 4 -6.26 12.81 -29.18
CA ASN A 4 -5.25 11.97 -28.53
C ASN A 4 -5.31 10.54 -29.10
N PRO A 5 -4.25 10.02 -29.74
CA PRO A 5 -4.22 8.67 -30.34
C PRO A 5 -4.52 7.55 -29.34
N LEU A 6 -4.23 7.77 -28.04
CA LEU A 6 -4.58 6.83 -26.97
C LEU A 6 -6.09 6.66 -26.81
N ARG A 7 -6.91 7.65 -27.20
CA ARG A 7 -8.38 7.62 -27.08
C ARG A 7 -9.02 6.68 -28.11
N THR A 8 -8.39 6.52 -29.27
CA THR A 8 -8.87 5.66 -30.36
C THR A 8 -8.66 4.18 -30.03
N ASP A 9 -7.52 3.85 -29.39
CA ASP A 9 -7.16 2.48 -28.99
C ASP A 9 -8.15 1.90 -27.96
N TYR A 10 -8.59 2.73 -27.00
CA TYR A 10 -9.64 2.35 -26.04
C TYR A 10 -11.00 2.04 -26.68
N GLN A 11 -11.35 2.76 -27.74
CA GLN A 11 -12.64 2.58 -28.41
C GLN A 11 -12.67 1.27 -29.20
N GLU A 12 -11.59 0.92 -29.90
CA GLU A 12 -11.47 -0.38 -30.57
C GLU A 12 -11.45 -1.54 -29.57
N HIS A 13 -10.79 -1.37 -28.42
CA HIS A 13 -10.76 -2.37 -27.36
C HIS A 13 -12.15 -2.60 -26.75
N TYR A 14 -12.90 -1.52 -26.53
CA TYR A 14 -14.28 -1.56 -26.07
C TYR A 14 -15.19 -2.26 -27.09
N GLU A 15 -15.11 -1.90 -28.37
CA GLU A 15 -15.92 -2.52 -29.43
C GLU A 15 -15.58 -4.01 -29.63
N LYS A 16 -14.34 -4.42 -29.36
CA LYS A 16 -13.92 -5.81 -29.38
C LYS A 16 -14.52 -6.60 -28.20
N LEU A 17 -14.47 -6.05 -26.99
CA LEU A 17 -15.11 -6.64 -25.81
C LEU A 17 -16.63 -6.79 -25.99
N VAL A 18 -17.28 -5.80 -26.61
CA VAL A 18 -18.72 -5.85 -26.95
C VAL A 18 -19.04 -6.93 -28.00
N ARG A 19 -18.12 -7.20 -28.93
CA ARG A 19 -18.30 -8.28 -29.91
C ARG A 19 -18.13 -9.66 -29.28
N GLU A 20 -17.13 -9.83 -28.42
CA GLU A 20 -16.89 -11.07 -27.66
C GLU A 20 -18.02 -11.33 -26.63
N TYR A 21 -18.59 -10.28 -26.03
CA TYR A 21 -19.78 -10.28 -25.16
C TYR A 21 -21.04 -10.91 -25.78
N ASN A 22 -21.21 -10.83 -27.10
CA ASN A 22 -22.44 -11.30 -27.75
C ASN A 22 -22.48 -12.82 -28.01
N GLN A 23 -21.42 -13.57 -27.70
CA GLN A 23 -21.33 -14.98 -28.08
C GLN A 23 -21.63 -16.00 -26.96
N GLU A 24 -21.30 -15.77 -25.68
CA GLU A 24 -21.26 -16.88 -24.70
C GLU A 24 -21.85 -16.56 -23.30
N LYS A 25 -23.08 -17.02 -23.08
CA LYS A 25 -23.74 -17.42 -21.81
C LYS A 25 -23.19 -16.87 -20.47
N ASP A 26 -23.72 -15.76 -19.99
CA ASP A 26 -24.67 -15.63 -18.86
C ASP A 26 -24.84 -14.12 -18.58
N ARG A 27 -25.36 -13.45 -19.61
CA ARG A 27 -25.32 -12.00 -19.80
C ARG A 27 -25.78 -11.19 -18.58
N VAL A 28 -26.82 -11.67 -17.89
CA VAL A 28 -27.41 -10.98 -16.72
C VAL A 28 -26.52 -11.03 -15.49
N VAL A 29 -25.78 -12.12 -15.27
CA VAL A 29 -24.84 -12.22 -14.15
C VAL A 29 -23.63 -11.34 -14.42
N ILE A 30 -23.12 -11.36 -15.66
CA ILE A 30 -21.95 -10.58 -16.08
C ILE A 30 -22.24 -9.06 -16.04
N GLU A 31 -23.40 -8.62 -16.54
CA GLU A 31 -23.82 -7.22 -16.48
C GLU A 31 -23.93 -6.74 -15.03
N LYS A 32 -24.54 -7.55 -14.14
CA LYS A 32 -24.62 -7.22 -12.71
C LYS A 32 -23.26 -7.17 -12.04
N THR A 33 -22.34 -8.08 -12.39
CA THR A 33 -20.97 -8.06 -11.86
C THR A 33 -20.21 -6.84 -12.36
N PHE A 34 -20.36 -6.46 -13.64
CA PHE A 34 -19.71 -5.28 -14.19
C PHE A 34 -20.26 -3.98 -13.60
N GLU A 35 -21.57 -3.86 -13.47
CA GLU A 35 -22.23 -2.74 -12.79
C GLU A 35 -21.78 -2.62 -11.33
N ALA A 36 -21.68 -3.75 -10.61
CA ALA A 36 -21.15 -3.77 -9.26
C ALA A 36 -19.68 -3.33 -9.19
N LEU A 37 -18.84 -3.70 -10.16
CA LEU A 37 -17.43 -3.27 -10.23
C LEU A 37 -17.30 -1.76 -10.51
N ILE A 38 -18.11 -1.22 -11.43
CA ILE A 38 -18.12 0.23 -11.72
C ILE A 38 -18.59 1.01 -10.50
N LYS A 39 -19.69 0.59 -9.88
CA LYS A 39 -20.23 1.23 -8.68
C LYS A 39 -19.25 1.17 -7.51
N PHE A 40 -18.62 0.02 -7.29
CA PHE A 40 -17.54 -0.13 -6.30
C PHE A 40 -16.39 0.85 -6.60
N ASN A 41 -15.91 0.92 -7.84
CA ASN A 41 -14.86 1.87 -8.22
C ASN A 41 -15.30 3.34 -8.06
N GLU A 42 -16.57 3.67 -8.23
CA GLU A 42 -17.09 5.02 -7.94
C GLU A 42 -17.12 5.32 -6.43
N GLU A 43 -17.44 4.32 -5.61
CA GLU A 43 -17.50 4.40 -4.14
C GLU A 43 -16.12 4.50 -3.48
N LEU A 44 -15.06 3.99 -4.11
CA LEU A 44 -13.69 4.09 -3.59
C LEU A 44 -13.23 5.55 -3.44
N SER A 45 -12.63 5.85 -2.28
CA SER A 45 -11.94 7.10 -2.01
C SER A 45 -10.71 7.29 -2.92
N HIS A 46 -10.16 8.51 -2.91
CA HIS A 46 -8.94 8.82 -3.66
C HIS A 46 -7.76 7.94 -3.24
N GLU A 47 -7.64 7.67 -1.93
CA GLU A 47 -6.52 6.93 -1.37
C GLU A 47 -6.65 5.42 -1.61
N GLU A 48 -7.87 4.87 -1.55
CA GLU A 48 -8.13 3.49 -1.96
C GLU A 48 -7.84 3.27 -3.46
N LYS A 49 -8.21 4.23 -4.32
CA LYS A 49 -7.85 4.21 -5.76
C LYS A 49 -6.35 4.29 -5.98
N ARG A 50 -5.63 5.06 -5.15
CA ARG A 50 -4.17 5.16 -5.20
C ARG A 50 -3.53 3.86 -4.73
N ALA A 51 -3.98 3.29 -3.62
CA ALA A 51 -3.55 2.01 -3.08
C ALA A 51 -3.65 0.90 -4.15
N LEU A 52 -4.80 0.80 -4.83
CA LEU A 52 -5.00 -0.14 -5.95
C LEU A 52 -4.01 0.09 -7.11
N ARG A 53 -3.77 1.35 -7.49
CA ARG A 53 -2.79 1.69 -8.55
C ARG A 53 -1.36 1.34 -8.14
N GLU A 54 -1.03 1.57 -6.88
CA GLU A 54 0.29 1.28 -6.34
C GLU A 54 0.48 -0.22 -6.02
N GLY A 55 -0.60 -1.01 -5.98
CA GLY A 55 -0.57 -2.45 -5.71
C GLY A 55 -0.32 -2.79 -4.25
N VAL A 56 -0.68 -1.90 -3.33
CA VAL A 56 -0.56 -2.04 -1.87
C VAL A 56 -1.89 -1.69 -1.22
N ASP A 57 -2.17 -2.19 -0.02
CA ASP A 57 -3.35 -1.75 0.74
C ASP A 57 -3.13 -0.32 1.30
N GLU A 58 -4.22 0.33 1.74
CA GLU A 58 -4.18 1.71 2.23
C GLU A 58 -3.26 1.89 3.45
N GLU A 59 -3.21 0.90 4.34
CA GLU A 59 -2.36 0.97 5.53
C GLU A 59 -0.88 0.91 5.13
N SER A 60 -0.54 0.00 4.21
CA SER A 60 0.80 -0.14 3.64
C SER A 60 1.19 1.04 2.75
N LEU A 61 0.23 1.74 2.13
CA LEU A 61 0.49 2.91 1.30
C LEU A 61 1.07 4.07 2.12
N VAL A 62 0.57 4.28 3.33
CA VAL A 62 1.11 5.33 4.22
C VAL A 62 2.56 5.02 4.61
N LEU A 63 2.88 3.77 4.91
CA LEU A 63 4.27 3.38 5.17
C LEU A 63 5.13 3.54 3.91
N PHE A 64 4.63 3.13 2.74
CA PHE A 64 5.33 3.35 1.48
C PHE A 64 5.69 4.82 1.28
N ASP A 65 4.78 5.75 1.57
CA ASP A 65 5.03 7.20 1.48
C ASP A 65 6.07 7.69 2.48
N LEU A 66 6.10 7.15 3.70
CA LEU A 66 7.09 7.49 4.71
C LEU A 66 8.50 7.00 4.36
N LEU A 67 8.60 5.82 3.74
CA LEU A 67 9.86 5.22 3.31
C LEU A 67 10.37 5.84 1.99
N SER A 68 9.48 6.32 1.12
CA SER A 68 9.83 6.79 -0.22
C SER A 68 10.58 8.12 -0.23
N LYS A 69 11.44 8.30 -1.24
CA LYS A 69 12.15 9.55 -1.51
C LYS A 69 12.17 9.91 -3.01
N PRO A 70 12.50 11.16 -3.37
CA PRO A 70 12.59 11.55 -4.78
C PRO A 70 13.67 10.75 -5.54
N ASN A 71 13.50 10.63 -6.86
CA ASN A 71 14.48 10.04 -7.80
C ASN A 71 14.76 8.53 -7.66
N LEU A 72 13.85 7.77 -7.04
CA LEU A 72 13.93 6.31 -7.00
C LEU A 72 13.67 5.68 -8.37
N LYS A 73 14.43 4.65 -8.72
CA LYS A 73 14.23 3.83 -9.91
C LYS A 73 13.00 2.92 -9.73
N PRO A 74 12.35 2.47 -10.81
CA PRO A 74 11.19 1.58 -10.72
C PRO A 74 11.42 0.32 -9.89
N ARG A 75 12.63 -0.25 -9.93
CA ARG A 75 13.00 -1.43 -9.12
C ARG A 75 13.07 -1.10 -7.62
N GLU A 76 13.57 0.08 -7.27
CA GLU A 76 13.69 0.54 -5.88
C GLU A 76 12.29 0.84 -5.32
N ILE A 77 11.43 1.49 -6.11
CA ILE A 77 10.02 1.73 -5.75
C ILE A 77 9.30 0.40 -5.45
N ALA A 78 9.43 -0.59 -6.33
CA ALA A 78 8.81 -1.90 -6.12
C ALA A 78 9.33 -2.58 -4.85
N LYS A 79 10.63 -2.48 -4.56
CA LYS A 79 11.23 -3.00 -3.32
C LYS A 79 10.69 -2.28 -2.09
N ILE A 80 10.57 -0.95 -2.11
CA ILE A 80 10.04 -0.17 -0.98
C ILE A 80 8.58 -0.52 -0.69
N LYS A 81 7.75 -0.77 -1.71
CA LYS A 81 6.37 -1.26 -1.51
C LYS A 81 6.33 -2.60 -0.78
N GLN A 82 7.21 -3.53 -1.16
CA GLN A 82 7.34 -4.82 -0.49
C GLN A 82 7.79 -4.65 0.97
N ILE A 83 8.76 -3.77 1.21
CA ILE A 83 9.26 -3.45 2.56
C ILE A 83 8.14 -2.88 3.41
N ALA A 84 7.38 -1.89 2.92
CA ALA A 84 6.28 -1.27 3.64
C ALA A 84 5.23 -2.31 4.08
N THR A 85 4.82 -3.16 3.14
CA THR A 85 3.83 -4.23 3.39
C THR A 85 4.36 -5.26 4.39
N ALA A 86 5.60 -5.71 4.21
CA ALA A 86 6.22 -6.73 5.06
C ALA A 86 6.49 -6.22 6.48
N LEU A 87 6.96 -4.97 6.62
CA LEU A 87 7.18 -4.32 7.92
C LEU A 87 5.86 -4.25 8.69
N LEU A 88 4.80 -3.74 8.06
CA LEU A 88 3.50 -3.61 8.72
C LEU A 88 2.96 -4.97 9.17
N SER A 89 3.01 -5.96 8.28
CA SER A 89 2.59 -7.32 8.59
C SER A 89 3.37 -7.91 9.76
N THR A 90 4.69 -7.69 9.81
CA THR A 90 5.56 -8.17 10.90
C THR A 90 5.17 -7.52 12.23
N LEU A 91 5.00 -6.21 12.26
CA LEU A 91 4.58 -5.48 13.46
C LEU A 91 3.21 -5.95 13.96
N LYS A 92 2.22 -6.08 13.06
CA LYS A 92 0.88 -6.60 13.36
C LYS A 92 0.91 -8.04 13.86
N ALA A 93 1.82 -8.87 13.36
CA ALA A 93 1.93 -10.26 13.75
C ALA A 93 2.59 -10.46 15.12
N GLU A 94 3.40 -9.49 15.56
CA GLU A 94 4.25 -9.60 16.74
C GLU A 94 3.95 -8.50 17.77
N ARG A 95 4.67 -7.37 17.71
CA ARG A 95 4.69 -6.39 18.79
C ARG A 95 3.36 -5.70 19.02
N LEU A 96 2.57 -5.46 17.96
CA LEU A 96 1.29 -4.78 18.06
C LEU A 96 0.17 -5.70 18.61
N LYS A 97 0.39 -7.02 18.71
CA LYS A 97 -0.53 -7.93 19.41
C LYS A 97 -0.46 -7.78 20.93
N VAL A 98 0.61 -7.19 21.46
CA VAL A 98 0.74 -6.98 22.90
C VAL A 98 -0.26 -5.92 23.33
N ALA A 99 -1.20 -6.29 24.19
CA ALA A 99 -2.21 -5.37 24.70
C ALA A 99 -1.54 -4.15 25.37
N ASN A 100 -2.01 -2.95 25.03
CA ASN A 100 -1.53 -1.69 25.58
C ASN A 100 0.00 -1.48 25.44
N TRP A 101 0.61 -1.98 24.36
CA TRP A 101 2.06 -1.85 24.11
C TRP A 101 2.56 -0.40 24.20
N GLN A 102 1.71 0.59 23.91
CA GLN A 102 2.03 2.02 24.01
C GLN A 102 2.27 2.52 25.44
N GLN A 103 1.74 1.84 26.46
CA GLN A 103 1.81 2.32 27.85
C GLN A 103 3.17 2.09 28.49
N LYS A 104 3.89 1.05 28.07
CA LYS A 104 5.18 0.68 28.64
C LYS A 104 6.31 1.20 27.75
N GLU A 105 7.28 1.88 28.36
CA GLU A 105 8.49 2.34 27.69
C GLU A 105 9.24 1.21 26.98
N SER A 106 9.51 0.11 27.68
CA SER A 106 10.19 -1.05 27.09
C SER A 106 9.46 -1.66 25.88
N SER A 107 8.13 -1.61 25.85
CA SER A 107 7.33 -2.08 24.72
C SER A 107 7.38 -1.11 23.54
N ARG A 108 7.35 0.20 23.80
CA ARG A 108 7.53 1.25 22.77
C ARG A 108 8.93 1.15 22.15
N ASP A 109 9.95 1.03 22.98
CA ASP A 109 11.34 0.89 22.52
C ASP A 109 11.52 -0.37 21.70
N ALA A 110 10.90 -1.49 22.11
CA ALA A 110 10.96 -2.74 21.34
C ALA A 110 10.29 -2.63 19.95
N VAL A 111 9.20 -1.87 19.83
CA VAL A 111 8.58 -1.58 18.52
C VAL A 111 9.50 -0.72 17.67
N LYS A 112 10.01 0.37 18.24
CA LYS A 112 10.93 1.28 17.54
C LYS A 112 12.19 0.55 17.06
N GLN A 113 12.78 -0.27 17.93
CA GLN A 113 13.96 -1.06 17.59
C GLN A 113 13.66 -2.08 16.48
N GLN A 114 12.51 -2.76 16.53
CA GLN A 114 12.14 -3.68 15.46
C GLN A 114 11.98 -2.97 14.11
N ILE A 115 11.42 -1.75 14.10
CA ILE A 115 11.34 -0.94 12.88
C ILE A 115 12.75 -0.65 12.35
N TYR A 116 13.64 -0.16 13.22
CA TYR A 116 15.03 0.14 12.85
C TYR A 116 15.73 -1.09 12.27
N ASP A 117 15.74 -2.20 13.03
CA ASP A 117 16.40 -3.45 12.65
C ASP A 117 15.85 -3.97 11.32
N PHE A 118 14.54 -3.88 11.09
CA PHE A 118 13.92 -4.32 9.83
C PHE A 118 14.33 -3.45 8.65
N LEU A 119 14.38 -2.12 8.82
CA LEU A 119 14.74 -1.18 7.77
C LEU A 119 16.24 -1.19 7.46
N TYR A 120 17.08 -1.50 8.46
CA TYR A 120 18.53 -1.57 8.33
C TYR A 120 19.03 -2.91 7.78
N ASP A 121 18.27 -4.00 7.94
CA ASP A 121 18.66 -5.34 7.49
C ASP A 121 19.01 -5.38 5.99
N GLU A 122 20.18 -5.91 5.64
CA GLU A 122 20.68 -5.93 4.26
C GLU A 122 19.80 -6.75 3.29
N ARG A 123 19.01 -7.70 3.80
CA ARG A 123 18.18 -8.60 3.01
C ARG A 123 16.74 -8.08 2.90
N THR A 124 16.17 -7.66 4.02
CA THR A 124 14.76 -7.27 4.13
C THR A 124 14.54 -5.77 4.09
N GLY A 125 15.56 -4.97 4.43
CA GLY A 125 15.49 -3.54 4.62
C GLY A 125 15.68 -2.70 3.36
N LEU A 126 15.88 -1.41 3.58
CA LEU A 126 15.96 -0.38 2.56
C LEU A 126 17.21 -0.56 1.67
N PRO A 127 17.16 -0.15 0.38
CA PRO A 127 18.31 -0.26 -0.50
C PRO A 127 19.48 0.59 0.02
N ILE A 128 20.58 -0.07 0.41
CA ILE A 128 21.75 0.56 1.06
C ILE A 128 22.39 1.64 0.14
N GLU A 129 22.32 1.46 -1.18
CA GLU A 129 22.81 2.46 -2.15
C GLU A 129 21.98 3.75 -2.16
N GLN A 130 20.79 3.74 -1.56
CA GLN A 130 19.84 4.83 -1.57
C GLN A 130 19.51 5.35 -0.18
N TYR A 131 19.92 4.72 0.92
CA TYR A 131 19.54 5.19 2.26
C TYR A 131 20.75 5.10 3.17
N GLU A 132 21.17 6.25 3.67
CA GLU A 132 22.22 6.33 4.67
C GLU A 132 21.68 5.96 6.07
N GLU A 133 22.55 5.59 7.00
CA GLU A 133 22.16 5.11 8.34
C GLU A 133 21.38 6.16 9.14
N ASP A 134 21.75 7.44 9.02
CA ASP A 134 21.03 8.57 9.63
C ASP A 134 19.64 8.76 9.02
N GLU A 135 19.50 8.62 7.69
CA GLU A 135 18.20 8.63 7.02
C GLU A 135 17.31 7.47 7.53
N ILE A 136 17.87 6.28 7.73
CA ILE A 136 17.14 5.12 8.27
C ILE A 136 16.65 5.40 9.70
N SER A 137 17.46 6.05 10.53
CA SER A 137 17.06 6.47 11.87
C SER A 137 15.88 7.47 11.82
N ASP A 138 15.96 8.48 10.95
CA ASP A 138 14.90 9.49 10.80
C ASP A 138 13.60 8.89 10.24
N ILE A 139 13.72 7.94 9.29
CA ILE A 139 12.58 7.19 8.77
C ILE A 139 11.96 6.34 9.89
N THR A 140 12.78 5.66 10.69
CA THR A 140 12.33 4.86 11.83
C THR A 140 11.49 5.69 12.78
N ASP A 141 11.91 6.91 13.10
CA ASP A 141 11.16 7.81 13.97
C ASP A 141 9.79 8.19 13.39
N ARG A 142 9.75 8.51 12.09
CA ARG A 142 8.50 8.87 11.41
C ARG A 142 7.54 7.68 11.32
N VAL A 143 8.05 6.50 10.98
CA VAL A 143 7.27 5.26 10.93
C VAL A 143 6.77 4.91 12.34
N PHE A 144 7.62 4.96 13.35
CA PHE A 144 7.23 4.71 14.74
C PHE A 144 6.12 5.66 15.20
N LEU A 145 6.23 6.96 14.90
CA LEU A 145 5.19 7.93 15.26
C LEU A 145 3.85 7.62 14.60
N HIS A 146 3.88 7.22 13.32
CA HIS A 146 2.67 6.79 12.62
C HIS A 146 2.09 5.52 13.28
N ILE A 147 2.91 4.49 13.50
CA ILE A 147 2.48 3.23 14.12
C ILE A 147 1.90 3.49 15.52
N TYR A 148 2.56 4.33 16.31
CA TYR A 148 2.10 4.72 17.64
C TYR A 148 0.73 5.41 17.59
N ARG A 149 0.40 6.18 16.56
CA ARG A 149 -0.92 6.84 16.46
C ARG A 149 -1.98 5.90 15.90
N ALA A 150 -1.63 5.14 14.88
CA ALA A 150 -2.58 4.35 14.11
C ALA A 150 -2.92 3.00 14.73
N TYR A 151 -2.07 2.43 15.59
CA TYR A 151 -2.27 1.07 16.13
C TYR A 151 -2.28 1.02 17.66
N PRO A 152 -3.21 1.74 18.34
CA PRO A 152 -3.48 1.51 19.75
C PRO A 152 -4.07 0.11 20.01
N GLU A 153 -4.79 -0.42 19.02
CA GLU A 153 -5.37 -1.76 19.00
C GLU A 153 -5.35 -2.35 17.58
N LEU A 154 -5.66 -3.65 17.48
CA LEU A 154 -5.78 -4.37 16.21
C LEU A 154 -7.19 -4.97 16.09
N PRO A 155 -7.90 -4.76 14.96
CA PRO A 155 -7.52 -3.95 13.81
C PRO A 155 -7.42 -2.45 14.15
N SER A 156 -6.69 -1.69 13.32
CA SER A 156 -6.50 -0.25 13.56
C SER A 156 -7.83 0.50 13.49
N PRO A 157 -8.14 1.38 14.46
CA PRO A 157 -9.35 2.21 14.40
C PRO A 157 -9.28 3.30 13.32
N ILE A 158 -8.10 3.62 12.79
CA ILE A 158 -7.95 4.61 11.70
C ILE A 158 -8.35 4.00 10.34
N TYR A 159 -8.08 2.71 10.16
CA TYR A 159 -8.26 2.00 8.89
C TYR A 159 -9.45 1.03 8.90
N SER A 160 -10.16 0.93 10.03
CA SER A 160 -11.41 0.19 10.12
C SER A 160 -12.52 1.02 9.48
N THR A 161 -12.73 0.84 8.17
CA THR A 161 -13.95 1.28 7.48
C THR A 161 -14.88 0.10 7.26
#